data_AF-A0AAV8Y9T9-F1
#
_entry.id   AF-A0AAV8Y9T9-F1
#
_cell.length_a   1.000
_cell.length_b   1.000
_cell.length_c   1.000
_cell.angle_alpha   90.00
_cell.angle_beta   90.00
_cell.angle_gamma   90.00
#
_symmetry.space_group_name_H-M   'P 1'
#
loop_
_entity.id
_entity.type
_entity.pdbx_description
1 polymer ?
#
loop_
_entity_poly.entity_id
_entity_poly.type
_entity_poly.pdbx_seq_one_letter_code
_entity_poly.pdbx_strand_id
1 'polypeptide(L)'
;MYLWEKLHWTDGKSIQCRIKEHQRHTRLRNTDKSAIAEHVYTNENHKIDYENVRALDKTTRYYPRIIRGSLEIMKNNNNFNREGRYRLSNTWRSDTKNQ
;
A
#
# COMPACT_ATOMS: atom_id res chain seq x y z
N MET A 1 -7.02 -4.38 10.28
CA MET A 1 -5.69 -4.45 9.63
C MET A 1 -5.71 -3.46 8.48
N TYR A 2 -4.91 -2.41 8.53
CA TYR A 2 -4.96 -1.35 7.51
C TYR A 2 -4.39 -1.89 6.19
N LEU A 3 -5.15 -1.70 5.12
CA LEU A 3 -4.86 -2.19 3.78
C LEU A 3 -3.66 -1.43 3.18
N TRP A 4 -2.45 -1.69 3.66
CA TRP A 4 -1.22 -1.04 3.20
C TRP A 4 -0.53 -1.83 2.10
N GLU A 5 -1.30 -2.13 1.07
CA GLU A 5 -0.71 -2.29 -0.26
C GLU A 5 -1.59 -1.66 -1.32
N LYS A 6 -0.95 -0.75 -2.06
CA LYS A 6 -1.42 0.03 -3.21
C LYS A 6 -2.71 0.84 -3.07
N LEU A 7 -3.05 1.31 -1.87
CA LEU A 7 -4.11 2.31 -1.72
C LEU A 7 -3.74 3.73 -2.08
N HIS A 8 -2.54 3.92 -2.58
CA HIS A 8 -2.25 5.10 -3.35
C HIS A 8 -1.46 4.81 -4.60
N TRP A 9 -1.75 5.66 -5.59
CA TRP A 9 -0.84 6.12 -6.63
C TRP A 9 -0.88 5.31 -7.93
N THR A 10 -1.75 5.74 -8.86
CA THR A 10 -1.55 5.63 -10.32
C THR A 10 -2.39 6.72 -10.98
N ASP A 11 -1.75 7.69 -11.62
CA ASP A 11 -2.13 8.21 -12.94
C ASP A 11 -3.57 8.76 -13.11
N GLY A 12 -4.21 9.23 -12.03
CA GLY A 12 -5.60 9.71 -12.06
C GLY A 12 -6.68 8.64 -11.88
N LYS A 13 -6.35 7.40 -11.53
CA LYS A 13 -7.33 6.33 -11.24
C LYS A 13 -7.89 6.45 -9.82
N SER A 14 -9.21 6.26 -9.69
CA SER A 14 -9.90 6.32 -8.40
C SER A 14 -9.54 5.16 -7.47
N ILE A 15 -9.76 5.34 -6.16
CA ILE A 15 -9.63 4.30 -5.13
C ILE A 15 -10.39 3.02 -5.52
N GLN A 16 -11.59 3.18 -6.08
CA GLN A 16 -12.44 2.07 -6.51
C GLN A 16 -11.78 1.23 -7.62
N CYS A 17 -11.07 1.86 -8.56
CA CYS A 17 -10.31 1.12 -9.58
C CYS A 17 -9.23 0.24 -8.94
N ARG A 18 -8.54 0.72 -7.90
CA ARG A 18 -7.51 -0.06 -7.19
C ARG A 18 -8.10 -1.21 -6.39
N ILE A 19 -9.21 -0.99 -5.70
CA ILE A 19 -9.94 -2.07 -5.02
C ILE A 19 -10.28 -3.17 -6.03
N LYS A 20 -10.87 -2.82 -7.18
CA LYS A 20 -11.22 -3.78 -8.24
C LYS A 20 -10.00 -4.49 -8.83
N GLU A 21 -8.89 -3.78 -8.99
CA GLU A 21 -7.61 -4.36 -9.44
C GLU A 21 -7.13 -5.45 -8.47
N HIS A 22 -7.12 -5.16 -7.17
CA HIS A 22 -6.71 -6.12 -6.15
C HIS A 22 -7.67 -7.30 -5.99
N GLN A 23 -8.97 -7.06 -6.05
CA GLN A 23 -9.97 -8.13 -6.07
C GLN A 23 -9.75 -9.04 -7.28
N ARG A 24 -9.46 -8.47 -8.46
CA ARG A 24 -9.12 -9.23 -9.67
C ARG A 24 -7.83 -10.04 -9.48
N HIS A 25 -6.77 -9.45 -8.95
CA HIS A 25 -5.51 -10.18 -8.71
C HIS A 25 -5.67 -11.30 -7.70
N THR A 26 -6.44 -11.07 -6.64
CA THR A 26 -6.79 -12.10 -5.65
C THR A 26 -7.55 -13.23 -6.33
N ARG A 27 -8.63 -12.94 -7.07
CA ARG A 27 -9.39 -13.96 -7.82
C ARG A 27 -8.53 -14.77 -8.79
N LEU A 28 -7.56 -14.14 -9.44
CA LEU A 28 -6.70 -14.76 -10.45
C LEU A 28 -5.41 -15.39 -9.88
N ARG A 29 -5.21 -15.42 -8.54
CA ARG A 29 -3.98 -15.94 -7.92
C ARG A 29 -2.69 -15.27 -8.40
N ASN A 30 -2.75 -13.99 -8.78
CA ASN A 30 -1.58 -13.23 -9.22
C ASN A 30 -0.77 -12.71 -8.02
N THR A 31 -0.18 -13.61 -7.24
CA THR A 31 0.59 -13.32 -6.00
C THR A 31 1.92 -12.61 -6.27
N ASP A 32 2.43 -12.71 -7.49
CA ASP A 32 3.58 -11.96 -8.01
C ASP A 32 3.25 -10.47 -8.22
N LYS A 33 2.00 -10.15 -8.60
CA LYS A 33 1.57 -8.79 -8.96
C LYS A 33 0.91 -8.02 -7.83
N SER A 34 0.54 -8.67 -6.74
CA SER A 34 -0.24 -8.07 -5.65
C SER A 34 0.08 -8.80 -4.35
N ALA A 35 0.75 -8.16 -3.39
CA ALA A 35 0.97 -8.82 -2.10
C ALA A 35 -0.31 -8.88 -1.25
N ILE A 36 -1.38 -8.14 -1.56
CA ILE A 36 -2.73 -8.48 -1.06
C ILE A 36 -3.14 -9.89 -1.51
N ALA A 37 -2.86 -10.24 -2.77
CA ALA A 37 -3.23 -11.55 -3.28
C ALA A 37 -2.37 -12.63 -2.62
N GLU A 38 -1.05 -12.41 -2.53
CA GLU A 38 -0.16 -13.27 -1.76
C GLU A 38 -0.64 -13.45 -0.32
N HIS A 39 -0.89 -12.36 0.40
CA HIS A 39 -1.30 -12.37 1.81
C HIS A 39 -2.55 -13.21 2.05
N VAL A 40 -3.55 -13.08 1.19
CA VAL A 40 -4.78 -13.88 1.27
C VAL A 40 -4.49 -15.37 1.05
N TYR A 41 -3.56 -15.71 0.15
CA TYR A 41 -3.22 -17.11 -0.13
C TYR A 41 -2.25 -17.72 0.88
N THR A 42 -1.43 -16.91 1.56
CA THR A 42 -0.52 -17.38 2.61
C THR A 42 -1.17 -17.40 3.99
N ASN A 43 -2.29 -16.70 4.19
CA ASN A 43 -3.01 -16.61 5.46
C ASN A 43 -4.48 -17.02 5.29
N GLU A 44 -4.77 -18.31 5.41
CA GLU A 44 -6.10 -18.90 5.16
C GLU A 44 -7.23 -18.32 6.04
N ASN A 45 -6.88 -17.76 7.21
CA ASN A 45 -7.85 -17.18 8.16
C ASN A 45 -7.98 -15.67 8.07
N HIS A 46 -7.29 -15.00 7.14
CA HIS A 46 -7.28 -13.55 7.08
C HIS A 46 -8.08 -13.01 5.89
N LYS A 47 -9.25 -12.43 6.17
CA LYS A 47 -10.08 -11.75 5.17
C LYS A 47 -9.70 -10.29 5.05
N ILE A 48 -9.65 -9.83 3.81
CA ILE A 48 -9.39 -8.43 3.49
C ILE A 48 -10.68 -7.63 3.58
N ASP A 49 -10.66 -6.56 4.37
CA ASP A 49 -11.72 -5.57 4.42
C ASP A 49 -11.54 -4.53 3.30
N TYR A 50 -12.31 -4.70 2.23
CA TYR A 50 -12.35 -3.77 1.10
C TYR A 50 -13.34 -2.62 1.30
N GLU A 51 -14.19 -2.67 2.32
CA GLU A 51 -15.24 -1.68 2.57
C GLU A 51 -14.67 -0.46 3.31
N ASN A 52 -13.77 -0.69 4.27
CA ASN A 52 -13.14 0.37 5.08
C ASN A 52 -11.84 0.91 4.48
N VAL A 53 -11.79 0.94 3.15
CA VAL A 53 -10.64 1.40 2.39
C VAL A 53 -10.66 2.93 2.26
N ARG A 54 -9.59 3.60 2.71
CA ARG A 54 -9.46 5.06 2.65
C ARG A 54 -8.21 5.52 1.90
N ALA A 55 -8.34 6.66 1.23
CA ALA A 55 -7.21 7.45 0.78
C ALA A 55 -6.64 8.27 1.96
N LEU A 56 -5.35 8.12 2.19
CA LEU A 56 -4.49 8.85 3.11
C LEU A 56 -4.01 10.19 2.52
N ASP A 57 -3.83 10.28 1.20
CA ASP A 57 -3.44 11.52 0.51
C ASP A 57 -4.06 11.64 -0.90
N LYS A 58 -4.35 12.89 -1.32
CA LYS A 58 -4.89 13.26 -2.65
C LYS A 58 -3.88 14.03 -3.51
N THR A 59 -2.62 14.12 -3.09
CA THR A 59 -1.62 14.94 -3.77
C THR A 59 -1.33 14.51 -5.21
N THR A 60 -1.50 15.43 -6.16
CA THR A 60 -1.37 15.14 -7.60
C THR A 60 0.08 15.12 -8.09
N ARG A 61 0.98 15.84 -7.41
CA ARG A 61 2.41 15.95 -7.78
C ARG A 61 3.15 14.64 -7.53
N TYR A 62 3.99 14.23 -8.49
CA TYR A 62 4.69 12.93 -8.50
C TYR A 62 5.64 12.72 -7.31
N TYR A 63 6.59 13.62 -7.09
CA TYR A 63 7.63 13.47 -6.07
C TYR A 63 7.10 13.51 -4.62
N PRO A 64 6.26 14.50 -4.23
CA PRO A 64 5.70 14.53 -2.87
C PRO A 64 4.93 13.26 -2.52
N ARG A 65 4.23 12.69 -3.52
CA ARG A 65 3.49 11.45 -3.41
C ARG A 65 4.38 10.25 -3.07
N ILE A 66 5.51 10.11 -3.76
CA ILE A 66 6.43 8.99 -3.55
C ILE A 66 7.10 9.08 -2.19
N ILE A 67 7.50 10.29 -1.79
CA ILE A 67 8.11 10.54 -0.49
C ILE A 67 7.12 10.20 0.63
N ARG A 68 5.88 10.70 0.55
CA ARG A 68 4.84 10.40 1.54
C ARG A 68 4.50 8.92 1.61
N GLY A 69 4.30 8.26 0.46
CA GLY A 69 4.05 6.82 0.43
C GLY A 69 5.17 6.02 1.11
N SER A 70 6.42 6.42 0.90
CA SER A 70 7.58 5.77 1.51
C SER A 70 7.67 6.04 3.02
N LEU A 71 7.34 7.25 3.47
CA LEU A 71 7.26 7.60 4.90
C LEU A 71 6.17 6.80 5.62
N GLU A 72 4.99 6.66 5.01
CA GLU A 72 3.88 5.92 5.60
C GLU A 72 4.18 4.42 5.75
N ILE A 73 4.81 3.81 4.72
CA ILE A 73 5.29 2.43 4.80
C ILE A 73 6.33 2.29 5.93
N MET A 74 7.23 3.26 6.07
CA MET A 74 8.23 3.26 7.14
C MET A 74 7.63 3.40 8.55
N LYS A 75 6.58 4.20 8.71
CA LYS A 75 5.91 4.40 10.01
C LYS A 75 5.13 3.15 10.44
N ASN A 76 4.54 2.43 9.50
CA ASN A 76 3.65 1.33 9.81
C ASN A 76 4.38 -0.03 9.74
N ASN A 77 4.81 -0.54 10.89
CA ASN A 77 5.48 -1.85 11.01
C ASN A 77 4.61 -3.04 10.58
N ASN A 78 3.29 -2.86 10.52
CA ASN A 78 2.34 -3.87 10.05
C ASN A 78 1.92 -3.57 8.60
N ASN A 79 2.88 -3.66 7.68
CA ASN A 79 2.65 -3.52 6.24
C ASN A 79 3.16 -4.77 5.50
N PHE A 80 2.51 -5.10 4.39
CA PHE A 80 2.85 -6.23 3.52
C PHE A 80 3.54 -5.75 2.22
N ASN A 81 3.97 -4.48 2.17
CA ASN A 81 4.53 -3.88 0.98
C ASN A 81 6.00 -4.29 0.80
N ARG A 82 6.28 -5.10 -0.23
CA ARG A 82 7.60 -5.70 -0.47
C ARG A 82 8.70 -4.70 -0.84
N GLU A 83 8.38 -3.64 -1.59
CA GLU A 83 9.35 -2.63 -2.00
C GLU A 83 8.75 -1.22 -1.98
N GLY A 84 9.33 -0.32 -1.18
CA GLY A 84 9.11 1.10 -1.33
C GLY A 84 9.81 1.56 -2.61
N ARG A 85 9.06 2.12 -3.58
CA ARG A 85 9.62 2.60 -4.86
C ARG A 85 10.74 3.65 -4.70
N TYR A 86 10.93 4.19 -3.50
CA TYR A 86 11.94 5.19 -3.18
C TYR A 86 12.60 4.86 -1.85
N ARG A 87 13.93 4.71 -1.86
CA ARG A 87 14.71 4.55 -0.63
C ARG A 87 14.94 5.92 -0.01
N LEU A 88 14.22 6.21 1.07
CA LEU A 88 14.48 7.38 1.88
C LEU A 88 15.84 7.25 2.58
N SER A 89 16.58 8.36 2.69
CA SER A 89 17.85 8.37 3.44
C SER A 89 17.60 8.11 4.94
N ASN A 90 18.64 7.65 5.64
CA ASN A 90 18.53 7.35 7.07
C ASN A 90 18.11 8.56 7.93
N THR A 91 18.35 9.78 7.47
CA THR A 91 17.90 11.02 8.13
C THR A 91 16.37 11.06 8.31
N TRP A 92 15.61 10.49 7.38
CA TRP A 92 14.15 10.40 7.50
C TRP A 92 13.69 9.34 8.49
N ARG A 93 14.53 8.33 8.79
CA ARG A 93 14.19 7.26 9.75
C ARG A 93 14.18 7.76 11.19
N SER A 94 15.08 8.68 11.56
CA SER A 94 15.14 9.26 12.90
C SER A 94 13.91 10.10 13.21
N ASP A 95 13.42 10.89 12.26
CA ASP A 95 12.25 11.76 12.46
C ASP A 95 10.95 10.96 12.59
N THR A 96 10.82 9.83 11.88
CA THR A 96 9.59 9.02 11.92
C THR A 96 9.36 8.23 13.20
N LYS A 97 10.38 8.05 14.05
CA LYS A 97 10.28 7.29 15.32
C LYS A 97 9.93 8.15 16.53
N ASN A 98 10.00 9.48 16.40
CA ASN A 98 9.89 10.44 17.49
C ASN A 98 8.57 11.25 17.47
N GLN A 99 7.56 10.77 16.74
CA GLN A 99 6.19 11.32 16.68
C GLN A 99 5.18 10.24 17.04
#